data_AF-A0A850A5Y6-F1
#
_entry.id   AF-A0A850A5Y6-F1
#
_cell.length_a   1.000
_cell.length_b   1.000
_cell.length_c   1.000
_cell.angle_alpha   90.00
_cell.angle_beta   90.00
_cell.angle_gamma   90.00
#
_symmetry.space_group_name_H-M   'P 1'
#
loop_
_entity.id
_entity.type
_entity.pdbx_description
1 polymer ?
#
loop_
_entity_poly.entity_id
_entity_poly.type
_entity_poly.pdbx_seq_one_letter_code
_entity_poly.pdbx_strand_id
1 'polypeptide(L)' 'MSAPHRHLYAQVYNWENLLLAWRKARKGKRGKPPAARFEQSAGERLLAIQQALQTQTYRPGPYVRRLLPRE' A
#
# COMPACT_ATOMS: atom_id res chain seq x y z
N MET A 1 26.17 -16.68 3.27
CA MET A 1 26.22 -15.85 4.50
C MET A 1 24.84 -15.21 4.67
N SER A 2 23.98 -15.77 5.53
CA SER A 2 22.60 -15.30 5.70
C SER A 2 22.59 -14.18 6.74
N ALA A 3 22.45 -12.93 6.31
CA ALA A 3 22.28 -11.82 7.23
C ALA A 3 21.00 -12.01 8.04
N PRO A 4 21.00 -11.70 9.34
CA PRO A 4 19.84 -11.90 10.19
C PRO A 4 18.68 -11.05 9.67
N HIS A 5 17.51 -11.67 9.48
CA HIS A 5 16.23 -11.01 9.15
C HIS A 5 15.72 -10.04 10.24
N ARG A 6 16.59 -9.62 11.15
CA ARG A 6 16.32 -8.59 12.15
C ARG A 6 16.07 -7.31 11.37
N HIS A 7 14.92 -6.67 11.61
CA HIS A 7 14.49 -5.40 11.00
C HIS A 7 13.84 -5.44 9.61
N LEU A 8 13.44 -6.60 9.06
CA LEU A 8 12.68 -6.65 7.80
C LEU A 8 11.39 -5.81 7.87
N TYR A 9 10.69 -5.84 9.00
CA TYR A 9 9.45 -5.09 9.18
C TYR A 9 9.66 -3.56 9.05
N ALA A 10 10.79 -3.04 9.53
CA ALA A 10 11.13 -1.63 9.40
C ALA A 10 11.32 -1.19 7.94
N GLN A 11 11.76 -2.12 7.08
CA GLN A 11 11.88 -1.87 5.64
C GLN A 11 10.52 -1.79 4.94
N VAL A 12 9.49 -2.46 5.47
CA VAL A 12 8.13 -2.46 4.90
C VAL A 12 7.53 -1.06 4.93
N TYR A 13 7.59 -0.37 6.08
CA TYR A 13 7.04 0.98 6.25
C TYR A 13 8.02 2.10 5.91
N ASN A 14 9.21 1.78 5.39
CA ASN A 14 10.14 2.80 4.90
C ASN A 14 9.45 3.64 3.81
N TRP A 15 9.63 4.96 3.87
CA TRP A 15 8.97 5.92 2.99
C TRP A 15 9.19 5.58 1.50
N GLU A 16 10.42 5.26 1.12
CA GLU A 16 10.76 4.91 -0.27
C GLU A 16 10.05 3.64 -0.72
N ASN A 17 9.98 2.63 0.16
CA ASN A 17 9.30 1.38 -0.12
C ASN A 17 7.78 1.56 -0.26
N LEU A 18 7.17 2.36 0.63
CA LEU A 18 5.74 2.71 0.55
C LEU A 18 5.41 3.50 -0.73
N LEU A 19 6.26 4.47 -1.08
CA LEU A 19 6.10 5.24 -2.30
C LEU A 19 6.23 4.36 -3.56
N LEU A 20 7.20 3.43 -3.56
CA LEU A 20 7.36 2.45 -4.63
C LEU A 20 6.16 1.52 -4.74
N ALA A 21 5.66 1.01 -3.61
CA ALA A 21 4.47 0.16 -3.55
C ALA A 21 3.24 0.88 -4.11
N TRP A 22 3.05 2.16 -3.74
CA TRP A 22 1.98 2.99 -4.30
C TRP A 22 2.13 3.19 -5.82
N ARG A 23 3.34 3.53 -6.30
CA ARG A 23 3.64 3.68 -7.74
C ARG A 23 3.37 2.39 -8.52
N LYS A 24 3.65 1.23 -7.94
CA LYS A 24 3.33 -0.08 -8.52
C LYS A 24 1.81 -0.34 -8.51
N ALA A 25 1.13 -0.06 -7.39
CA ALA A 25 -0.30 -0.31 -7.23
C ALA A 25 -1.18 0.59 -8.14
N ARG A 26 -0.74 1.82 -8.42
CA ARG A 26 -1.42 2.72 -9.36
C ARG A 26 -1.20 2.33 -10.83
N LYS A 27 -0.08 1.67 -11.15
CA LYS A 27 0.24 1.24 -12.51
C LYS A 27 -0.83 0.24 -12.98
N GLY A 28 -1.55 0.57 -14.05
CA GLY A 28 -2.66 -0.25 -14.58
C GLY A 28 -4.06 0.05 -13.99
N LYS A 29 -4.19 0.95 -13.01
CA LYS A 29 -5.49 1.43 -12.48
C LYS A 29 -5.73 2.93 -12.72
N ARG A 30 -4.80 3.58 -13.42
CA ARG A 30 -4.82 5.01 -13.79
C ARG A 30 -6.10 5.28 -14.61
N GLY A 31 -6.90 6.25 -14.17
CA GLY A 31 -8.17 6.62 -14.82
C GLY A 31 -9.45 6.04 -14.20
N LYS A 32 -9.37 5.19 -13.16
CA LYS A 32 -10.56 4.75 -12.41
C LYS A 32 -10.84 5.67 -11.21
N PRO A 33 -12.11 5.99 -10.90
CA PRO A 33 -12.49 6.90 -9.82
C PRO A 33 -11.83 6.64 -8.45
N PRO A 34 -11.58 5.38 -8.02
CA PRO A 34 -10.93 5.10 -6.74
C PRO A 34 -9.47 5.56 -6.69
N ALA A 35 -8.76 5.54 -7.83
CA ALA A 35 -7.38 5.99 -7.92
C ALA A 35 -7.30 7.52 -7.86
N ALA A 36 -8.22 8.23 -8.50
CA ALA A 36 -8.24 9.70 -8.52
C ALA A 36 -8.43 10.32 -7.12
N ARG A 37 -9.34 9.76 -6.31
CA ARG A 37 -9.55 10.17 -4.91
C ARG A 37 -8.35 9.88 -4.00
N PHE A 38 -7.60 8.82 -4.30
CA PHE A 38 -6.37 8.51 -3.57
C PHE A 38 -5.22 9.43 -3.99
N GLU A 39 -5.15 9.79 -5.28
CA GLU A 39 -4.08 10.64 -5.85
C GLU A 39 -4.13 12.08 -5.32
N GLN A 40 -5.30 12.64 -5.01
CA GLN A 40 -5.43 14.01 -4.45
C GLN A 40 -4.79 14.17 -3.05
N SER A 41 -4.72 13.11 -2.25
CA SER A 41 -4.15 13.12 -0.90
C SER A 41 -3.17 11.96 -0.69
N ALA A 42 -2.44 11.58 -1.74
CA ALA A 42 -1.58 10.40 -1.70
C ALA A 42 -0.50 10.50 -0.62
N GLY A 43 0.08 11.69 -0.42
CA GLY A 43 1.09 11.94 0.61
C GLY A 43 0.56 11.68 2.03
N GLU A 44 -0.55 12.32 2.39
CA GLU A 44 -1.18 12.17 3.71
C GLU A 44 -1.62 10.72 3.98
N ARG A 45 -2.20 10.06 2.98
CA ARG A 45 -2.63 8.67 3.09
C ARG A 45 -1.45 7.72 3.28
N LEU A 46 -0.33 7.96 2.57
CA LEU A 46 0.89 7.17 2.75
C LEU A 46 1.52 7.40 4.11
N LEU A 47 1.48 8.63 4.63
CA LEU A 47 1.95 8.95 5.98
C LEU A 47 1.10 8.25 7.05
N ALA A 48 -0.22 8.25 6.90
CA ALA A 48 -1.13 7.54 7.81
C ALA A 48 -0.87 6.02 7.78
N ILE A 49 -0.64 5.43 6.60
CA ILE A 49 -0.26 4.02 6.46
C ILE A 49 1.08 3.75 7.14
N GLN A 50 2.08 4.61 6.95
CA GLN A 50 3.38 4.49 7.59
C GLN A 50 3.24 4.47 9.12
N GLN A 51 2.51 5.44 9.69
CA GLN A 51 2.27 5.52 11.14
C GLN A 51 1.50 4.30 11.66
N ALA A 52 0.48 3.84 10.94
CA ALA A 52 -0.28 2.66 11.32
C ALA A 52 0.56 1.37 11.28
N LEU A 53 1.46 1.24 10.30
CA LEU A 53 2.40 0.12 10.23
C LEU A 53 3.45 0.20 11.34
N GLN A 54 4.01 1.38 11.61
CA GLN A 54 4.97 1.62 12.70
C GLN A 54 4.37 1.26 14.07
N THR A 55 3.13 1.67 14.31
CA THR A 55 2.39 1.38 15.55
C THR A 55 1.70 0.01 15.56
N GLN A 56 1.84 -0.77 14.49
CA GLN A 56 1.21 -2.09 14.34
C GLN A 56 -0.34 -2.05 14.46
N THR A 57 -0.95 -0.91 14.16
CA THR A 57 -2.40 -0.69 14.18
C THR A 57 -3.06 -0.79 12.81
N TYR A 58 -2.26 -0.99 11.76
CA TYR A 58 -2.76 -1.08 10.39
C TYR A 58 -3.75 -2.24 10.22
N ARG A 59 -4.95 -1.92 9.72
CA ARG A 59 -5.99 -2.90 9.39
C ARG A 59 -6.36 -2.78 7.90
N PRO A 60 -6.10 -3.81 7.09
CA PRO A 60 -6.53 -3.81 5.70
C PRO A 60 -8.05 -3.86 5.61
N GLY A 61 -8.60 -3.21 4.57
CA GLY A 61 -10.03 -3.28 4.27
C GLY A 61 -10.47 -4.69 3.84
N PRO A 62 -11.79 -4.97 3.86
CA PRO A 62 -12.31 -6.27 3.48
C PRO A 62 -11.91 -6.65 2.06
N TYR A 63 -11.55 -7.92 1.87
CA TYR A 63 -11.24 -8.45 0.55
C TYR A 63 -12.51 -8.57 -0.28
N VAL A 64 -12.61 -7.77 -1.35
CA VAL A 64 -13.71 -7.87 -2.31
C VAL A 64 -13.32 -8.80 -3.45
N ARG A 65 -13.96 -9.97 -3.52
CA ARG A 65 -13.83 -10.87 -4.66
C ARG A 65 -14.50 -10.21 -5.87
N ARG A 66 -13.71 -9.80 -6.85
CA ARG A 66 -14.27 -9.43 -8.15
C ARG A 66 -14.69 -10.72 -8.85
N LEU A 67 -15.98 -11.04 -8.81
CA LEU A 67 -16.54 -12.09 -9.66
C LEU A 67 -16.30 -11.66 -11.10
N LEU A 68 -15.47 -12.42 -11.81
CA LEU A 68 -15.36 -12.29 -13.26
C LEU A 68 -16.62 -12.92 -13.86
N PRO A 69 -17.23 -12.29 -14.88
CA PRO A 69 -18.38 -12.87 -15.54
C PRO A 69 -18.02 -14.28 -16.02
N ARG A 70 -18.86 -15.25 -15.65
CA ARG A 70 -18.84 -16.58 -16.24
C ARG A 70 -19.62 -16.46 -17.54
N GLU A 71 -18.96 -16.80 -18.64
CA GLU A 71 -19.57 -17.02 -19.95
C GLU A 71 -20.61 -18.14 -19.93
#